data_AF-A0A9P5PN00-F1
#
_entry.id   AF-A0A9P5PN00-F1
#
_cell.length_a   1.000
_cell.length_b   1.000
_cell.length_c   1.000
_cell.angle_alpha   90.00
_cell.angle_beta   90.00
_cell.angle_gamma   90.00
#
_symmetry.space_group_name_H-M   'P 1'
#
loop_
_entity.id
_entity.type
_entity.pdbx_description
1 polymer ?
#
loop_
_entity_poly.entity_id
_entity_poly.type
_entity_poly.pdbx_seq_one_letter_code
_entity_poly.pdbx_strand_id
1 'polypeptide(L)'
;MSVTVEQLIPLPEAYTECEACGEEDEDVTLLRCSRCKNKFYCSERCQRSDWKTHRFDCSELPVAGDALAILSCDSELQTEVARVIQSLKQWRDASDRNAKANKEALKGLQESQDILEWEKQLPTAFQYSHSPALHQKHVFRKPLMLIARLLFSYSIAVLPADEKTALTKYIASTDFPSSFPQLYAPKVVARPAKLSSGEYETLTQILGNVLDALAPSLSEDLRGAWRNLMVGQKRLYNA
;
A
#
# COMPACT_ATOMS: atom_id res chain seq x y z
N MET A 1 -15.14 0.03 -35.02
CA MET A 1 -15.00 0.30 -33.58
C MET A 1 -14.54 -0.99 -32.94
N SER A 2 -13.25 -1.10 -32.68
CA SER A 2 -12.62 -2.34 -32.22
C SER A 2 -11.54 -1.93 -31.22
N VAL A 3 -11.87 -1.99 -29.93
CA VAL A 3 -10.91 -1.83 -28.85
C VAL A 3 -10.13 -3.14 -28.78
N THR A 4 -8.92 -3.16 -29.33
CA THR A 4 -8.06 -4.35 -29.40
C THR A 4 -7.17 -4.45 -28.15
N VAL A 5 -7.29 -5.59 -27.45
CA VAL A 5 -6.33 -6.24 -26.54
C VAL A 5 -5.64 -5.33 -25.49
N GLU A 6 -6.06 -5.53 -24.24
CA GLU A 6 -5.40 -5.21 -22.97
C GLU A 6 -3.87 -5.01 -23.10
N GLN A 7 -3.40 -3.80 -22.80
CA GLN A 7 -1.97 -3.54 -22.63
C GLN A 7 -1.47 -4.33 -21.41
N LEU A 8 -0.69 -5.38 -21.68
CA LEU A 8 0.04 -6.14 -20.68
C LEU A 8 0.94 -5.20 -19.88
N ILE A 9 0.88 -5.29 -18.55
CA ILE A 9 1.87 -4.63 -17.72
C ILE A 9 3.23 -5.27 -18.03
N PRO A 10 4.26 -4.49 -18.41
CA PRO A 10 5.58 -5.05 -18.68
C PRO A 10 6.15 -5.73 -17.43
N LEU A 11 7.10 -6.65 -17.62
CA LEU A 11 7.84 -7.19 -16.48
C LEU A 11 8.78 -6.10 -15.94
N PRO A 12 9.02 -6.08 -14.61
CA PRO A 12 10.07 -5.24 -14.03
C PRO A 12 11.42 -5.55 -14.68
N GLU A 13 12.27 -4.54 -14.84
CA GLU A 13 13.63 -4.74 -15.33
C GLU A 13 14.41 -5.67 -14.39
N ALA A 14 15.30 -6.49 -14.96
CA ALA A 14 16.14 -7.36 -14.17
C ALA A 14 17.36 -6.59 -13.65
N TYR A 15 17.71 -6.82 -12.39
CA TYR A 15 19.00 -6.44 -11.82
C TYR A 15 19.81 -7.70 -11.48
N THR A 16 21.10 -7.51 -11.27
CA THR A 16 22.11 -8.58 -11.13
C THR A 16 22.44 -8.94 -9.69
N GLU A 17 21.89 -8.23 -8.70
CA GLU A 17 22.09 -8.50 -7.27
C GLU A 17 21.03 -9.47 -6.71
N CYS A 18 21.48 -10.51 -6.01
CA CYS A 18 20.58 -11.41 -5.30
C CYS A 18 20.00 -10.76 -4.03
N GLU A 19 18.67 -10.72 -3.93
CA GLU A 19 17.94 -10.13 -2.79
C GLU A 19 18.21 -10.78 -1.42
N ALA A 20 18.76 -12.00 -1.40
CA ALA A 20 19.01 -12.72 -0.15
C ALA A 20 20.48 -12.73 0.30
N CYS A 21 21.43 -12.78 -0.64
CA CYS A 21 22.86 -12.86 -0.31
C CYS A 21 23.68 -11.64 -0.75
N GLY A 22 23.12 -10.75 -1.58
CA GLY A 22 23.81 -9.57 -2.11
C GLY A 22 24.91 -9.90 -3.12
N GLU A 23 25.05 -11.15 -3.56
CA GLU A 23 25.99 -11.50 -4.61
C GLU A 23 25.50 -10.94 -5.95
N GLU A 24 26.41 -10.25 -6.63
CA GLU A 24 26.23 -9.75 -7.99
C GLU A 24 27.05 -10.62 -8.94
N ASP A 25 26.42 -11.09 -10.02
CA ASP A 25 27.11 -11.84 -11.07
C ASP A 25 26.48 -11.49 -12.42
N GLU A 26 27.24 -10.79 -13.25
CA GLU A 26 26.80 -10.35 -14.59
C GLU A 26 26.57 -11.54 -15.54
N ASP A 27 27.19 -12.69 -15.26
CA ASP A 27 27.08 -13.91 -16.07
C ASP A 27 25.95 -14.84 -15.59
N VAL A 28 25.35 -14.57 -14.40
CA VAL A 28 24.25 -15.37 -13.86
C VAL A 28 22.90 -14.70 -14.09
N THR A 29 22.05 -15.40 -14.84
CA THR A 29 20.64 -15.01 -14.93
C THR A 29 19.91 -15.32 -13.62
N LEU A 30 19.60 -14.29 -12.84
CA LEU A 30 18.84 -14.45 -11.60
C LEU A 30 17.41 -14.96 -11.82
N LEU A 31 16.93 -15.76 -10.88
CA LEU A 31 15.56 -16.24 -10.81
C LEU A 31 14.63 -15.13 -10.30
N ARG A 32 13.54 -14.88 -11.02
CA ARG A 32 12.47 -14.00 -10.55
C ARG A 32 11.55 -14.72 -9.58
N CYS A 33 11.10 -14.02 -8.54
CA CYS A 33 9.99 -14.48 -7.73
C CYS A 33 8.78 -14.82 -8.63
N SER A 34 8.27 -16.05 -8.52
CA SER A 34 7.21 -16.55 -9.39
C SER A 34 5.90 -15.76 -9.27
N ARG A 35 5.67 -15.09 -8.14
CA ARG A 35 4.45 -14.32 -7.84
C ARG A 35 4.55 -12.85 -8.22
N CYS A 36 5.53 -12.11 -7.68
CA CYS A 36 5.62 -10.67 -7.92
C CYS A 36 6.48 -10.28 -9.13
N LYS A 37 7.35 -11.18 -9.60
CA LYS A 37 8.33 -10.95 -10.67
C LYS A 37 9.29 -9.76 -10.45
N ASN A 38 9.27 -9.17 -9.25
CA ASN A 38 9.94 -7.92 -8.88
C ASN A 38 11.03 -8.12 -7.80
N LYS A 39 11.43 -9.38 -7.56
CA LYS A 39 12.51 -9.76 -6.65
C LYS A 39 13.32 -10.88 -7.31
N PHE A 40 14.64 -10.83 -7.19
CA PHE A 40 15.57 -11.64 -7.96
C PHE A 40 16.53 -12.39 -7.06
N TYR A 41 16.80 -13.66 -7.38
CA TYR A 41 17.54 -14.58 -6.53
C TYR A 41 18.48 -15.46 -7.35
N CYS A 42 19.70 -15.72 -6.86
CA CYS A 42 20.64 -16.62 -7.56
C CYS A 42 20.19 -18.09 -7.49
N SER A 43 19.32 -18.45 -6.54
CA SER A 43 18.84 -19.81 -6.34
C SER A 43 17.50 -19.86 -5.60
N GLU A 44 16.80 -20.99 -5.73
CA GLU A 44 15.58 -21.25 -4.95
C GLU A 44 15.87 -21.23 -3.44
N ARG A 45 17.09 -21.63 -3.02
CA ARG A 45 17.52 -21.54 -1.62
C ARG A 45 17.46 -20.10 -1.12
N CYS A 46 17.99 -19.15 -1.90
CA CYS A 46 17.97 -17.72 -1.57
C CYS A 46 16.54 -17.16 -1.51
N GLN A 47 15.70 -17.55 -2.48
CA GLN A 47 14.28 -17.17 -2.46
C GLN A 47 13.57 -17.68 -1.19
N ARG A 48 13.78 -18.94 -0.81
CA ARG A 48 13.18 -19.55 0.37
C ARG A 48 13.68 -18.92 1.67
N SER A 49 14.95 -18.51 1.74
CA SER A 49 15.48 -17.82 2.93
C SER A 49 14.88 -16.44 3.12
N ASP A 50 14.72 -15.68 2.04
CA ASP A 50 14.14 -14.32 2.05
C ASP A 50 12.61 -14.32 2.22
N TRP A 51 11.93 -15.45 1.96
CA TRP A 51 10.47 -15.53 2.07
C TRP A 51 9.88 -15.07 3.42
N LYS A 52 10.64 -15.18 4.52
CA LYS A 52 10.21 -14.73 5.85
C LYS A 52 9.88 -13.24 5.90
N THR A 53 10.62 -12.44 5.11
CA THR A 53 10.50 -10.99 4.96
C THR A 53 9.72 -10.65 3.70
N HIS A 54 10.13 -11.18 2.54
CA HIS A 54 9.53 -10.84 1.25
C HIS A 54 8.02 -11.08 1.16
N ARG A 55 7.46 -12.08 1.85
CA ARG A 55 6.02 -12.39 1.79
C ARG A 55 5.11 -11.21 2.12
N PHE A 56 5.58 -10.25 2.93
CA PHE A 56 4.80 -9.06 3.30
C PHE A 56 4.79 -8.00 2.21
N ASP A 57 5.72 -8.09 1.25
CA ASP A 57 5.97 -7.15 0.16
C ASP A 57 5.65 -7.80 -1.20
N CYS A 58 5.22 -9.06 -1.18
CA CYS A 58 4.94 -9.86 -2.36
C CYS A 58 3.46 -9.81 -2.72
N SER A 59 3.14 -9.15 -3.84
CA SER A 59 1.83 -9.18 -4.49
C SER A 59 1.96 -9.63 -5.94
N GLU A 60 0.87 -10.15 -6.50
CA GLU A 60 0.83 -10.65 -7.89
C GLU A 60 1.05 -9.53 -8.90
N LEU A 61 1.97 -9.74 -9.83
CA LEU A 61 2.04 -8.96 -11.05
C LEU A 61 1.01 -9.52 -12.04
N PRO A 62 0.15 -8.70 -12.67
CA PRO A 62 -0.75 -9.21 -13.68
C PRO A 62 0.02 -9.77 -14.86
N VAL A 63 -0.40 -10.95 -15.29
CA VAL A 63 0.04 -11.59 -16.54
C VAL A 63 -1.05 -11.40 -17.60
N ALA A 64 -0.75 -11.77 -18.84
CA ALA A 64 -1.72 -11.67 -19.93
C ALA A 64 -3.04 -12.38 -19.63
N GLY A 65 -4.14 -11.63 -19.70
CA GLY A 65 -5.50 -12.10 -19.40
C GLY A 65 -5.99 -11.86 -17.97
N ASP A 66 -5.20 -11.24 -17.09
CA ASP A 66 -5.67 -10.80 -15.77
C ASP A 66 -6.53 -9.53 -15.87
N ALA A 67 -7.73 -9.56 -15.30
CA ALA A 67 -8.55 -8.36 -15.17
C ALA A 67 -7.90 -7.30 -14.27
N LEU A 68 -8.08 -6.02 -14.62
CA LEU A 68 -7.72 -4.89 -13.76
C LEU A 68 -8.37 -5.09 -12.38
N ALA A 69 -7.57 -4.98 -11.31
CA ALA A 69 -8.06 -5.14 -9.94
C ALA A 69 -8.30 -3.76 -9.29
N ILE A 70 -9.05 -2.94 -9.99
CA ILE A 70 -9.54 -1.64 -9.51
C ILE A 70 -10.83 -1.93 -8.75
N LEU A 71 -10.94 -1.48 -7.50
CA LEU A 71 -12.24 -1.52 -6.81
C LEU A 71 -13.21 -0.61 -7.59
N SER A 72 -14.39 -1.11 -7.93
CA SER A 72 -15.46 -0.26 -8.46
C SER A 72 -15.73 0.86 -7.46
N CYS A 73 -15.78 2.11 -7.93
CA CYS A 73 -16.20 3.25 -7.12
C CYS A 73 -17.73 3.22 -6.92
N ASP A 74 -18.24 2.13 -6.34
CA ASP A 74 -19.65 1.96 -6.03
C ASP A 74 -20.02 2.65 -4.71
N SER A 75 -21.32 2.64 -4.40
CA SER A 75 -21.84 3.29 -3.19
C SER A 75 -21.32 2.64 -1.90
N GLU A 76 -20.98 1.36 -1.91
CA GLU A 76 -20.45 0.65 -0.74
C GLU A 76 -19.03 1.16 -0.42
N LEU A 77 -18.15 1.24 -1.43
CA LEU A 77 -16.80 1.78 -1.26
C LEU A 77 -16.83 3.25 -0.85
N GLN A 78 -17.68 4.07 -1.48
CA GLN A 78 -17.84 5.48 -1.13
C GLN A 78 -18.26 5.66 0.34
N THR A 79 -19.20 4.85 0.81
CA THR A 79 -19.68 4.90 2.20
C THR A 79 -18.56 4.53 3.18
N GLU A 80 -17.80 3.48 2.88
CA GLU A 80 -16.74 3.02 3.76
C GLU A 80 -15.56 4.01 3.80
N VAL A 81 -15.20 4.60 2.66
CA VAL A 81 -14.20 5.66 2.59
C VAL A 81 -14.63 6.88 3.41
N ALA A 82 -15.88 7.32 3.30
CA ALA A 82 -16.40 8.43 4.10
C ALA A 82 -16.33 8.14 5.61
N ARG A 83 -16.66 6.91 6.04
CA ARG A 83 -16.53 6.47 7.43
C ARG A 83 -15.09 6.55 7.92
N VAL A 84 -14.14 6.02 7.14
CA VAL A 84 -12.71 6.04 7.47
C VAL A 84 -12.15 7.46 7.53
N ILE A 85 -12.53 8.34 6.59
CA ILE A 85 -12.15 9.77 6.62
C ILE A 85 -12.58 10.39 7.95
N GLN A 86 -13.82 10.17 8.37
CA GLN A 86 -14.35 10.69 9.62
C GLN A 86 -13.61 10.12 10.84
N SER A 87 -13.36 8.81 10.88
CA SER A 87 -12.61 8.17 11.97
C SER A 87 -11.18 8.71 12.09
N LEU A 88 -10.48 8.89 10.97
CA LEU A 88 -9.13 9.47 10.95
C LEU A 88 -9.11 10.92 11.44
N LYS A 89 -10.12 11.71 11.09
CA LYS A 89 -10.26 13.08 11.57
C LYS A 89 -10.49 13.14 13.08
N GLN A 90 -11.42 12.33 13.61
CA GLN A 90 -11.67 12.23 15.04
C GLN A 90 -10.43 11.79 15.81
N TRP A 91 -9.75 10.75 15.31
CA TRP A 91 -8.50 10.30 15.89
C TRP A 91 -7.42 11.38 15.86
N ARG A 92 -7.29 12.12 14.74
CA ARG A 92 -6.33 13.21 14.63
C ARG A 92 -6.57 14.29 15.69
N ASP A 93 -7.81 14.74 15.84
CA ASP A 93 -8.17 15.76 16.83
C ASP A 93 -7.86 15.28 18.26
N ALA A 94 -8.13 14.01 18.57
CA ALA A 94 -7.81 13.41 19.86
C ALA A 94 -6.30 13.30 20.09
N SER A 95 -5.56 12.90 19.06
CA SER A 95 -4.11 12.79 19.04
C SER A 95 -3.45 14.15 19.29
N ASP A 96 -3.98 15.22 18.71
CA ASP A 96 -3.48 16.59 18.88
C ASP A 96 -3.78 17.14 20.27
N ARG A 97 -4.97 16.89 20.83
CA ARG A 97 -5.27 17.16 22.26
C ARG A 97 -4.30 16.43 23.20
N ASN A 98 -3.78 15.29 22.76
CA ASN A 98 -2.85 14.43 23.48
C ASN A 98 -1.45 14.44 22.85
N ALA A 99 -0.95 15.59 22.39
CA ALA A 99 0.31 15.68 21.64
C ALA A 99 1.54 15.07 22.36
N LYS A 100 1.55 15.08 23.69
CA LYS A 100 2.65 14.53 24.53
C LYS A 100 2.42 13.08 24.99
N ALA A 101 1.28 12.47 24.65
CA ALA A 101 0.98 11.11 25.05
C ALA A 101 1.92 10.10 24.39
N ASN A 102 2.34 9.10 25.17
CA ASN A 102 3.08 7.94 24.66
C ASN A 102 2.14 6.99 23.88
N LYS A 103 2.70 5.93 23.29
CA LYS A 103 1.97 4.98 22.47
C LYS A 103 0.87 4.25 23.24
N GLU A 104 1.13 3.91 24.50
CA GLU A 104 0.21 3.22 25.39
C GLU A 104 -1.01 4.09 25.71
N ALA A 105 -0.81 5.37 26.04
CA ALA A 105 -1.89 6.31 26.28
C ALA A 105 -2.68 6.60 25.00
N LEU A 106 -2.01 6.75 23.85
CA LEU A 106 -2.70 6.92 22.57
C LEU A 106 -3.52 5.69 22.18
N LYS A 107 -3.00 4.49 22.43
CA LYS A 107 -3.72 3.23 22.25
C LYS A 107 -4.99 3.18 23.08
N GLY A 108 -4.97 3.74 24.30
CA GLY A 108 -6.11 3.79 25.20
C GLY A 108 -7.20 4.82 24.86
N LEU A 109 -6.97 5.70 23.88
CA LEU A 109 -7.99 6.67 23.44
C LEU A 109 -9.21 5.97 22.85
N GLN A 110 -10.40 6.53 23.07
CA GLN A 110 -11.65 6.01 22.49
C GLN A 110 -11.55 5.96 20.97
N GLU A 111 -11.03 7.02 20.34
CA GLU A 111 -10.89 7.11 18.89
C GLU A 111 -9.90 6.08 18.32
N SER A 112 -8.93 5.65 19.13
CA SER A 112 -8.04 4.53 18.78
C SER A 112 -8.78 3.20 18.91
N GLN A 113 -9.60 3.02 19.94
CA GLN A 113 -10.44 1.81 20.08
C GLN A 113 -11.47 1.70 18.95
N ASP A 114 -12.02 2.83 18.50
CA ASP A 114 -12.98 2.87 17.39
C ASP A 114 -12.36 2.37 16.07
N ILE A 115 -11.06 2.64 15.83
CA ILE A 115 -10.32 2.09 14.67
C ILE A 115 -10.18 0.56 14.76
N LEU A 116 -9.93 0.02 15.96
CA LEU A 116 -9.85 -1.44 16.17
C LEU A 116 -11.22 -2.10 16.01
N GLU A 117 -12.28 -1.43 16.46
CA GLU A 117 -13.64 -1.93 16.33
C GLU A 117 -14.13 -1.89 14.88
N TRP A 118 -13.77 -0.82 14.15
CA TRP A 118 -14.01 -0.69 12.72
C TRP A 118 -13.43 -1.88 11.94
N GLU A 119 -12.21 -2.32 12.24
CA GLU A 119 -11.58 -3.48 11.57
C GLU A 119 -12.42 -4.75 11.68
N LYS A 120 -13.04 -4.98 12.85
CA LYS A 120 -13.87 -6.16 13.10
C LYS A 120 -15.21 -6.09 12.36
N GLN A 121 -15.69 -4.88 12.10
CA GLN A 121 -16.96 -4.60 11.44
C GLN A 121 -16.79 -4.38 9.93
N LEU A 122 -15.58 -4.52 9.40
CA LEU A 122 -15.29 -4.27 8.00
C LEU A 122 -16.12 -5.21 7.11
N PRO A 123 -16.88 -4.68 6.13
CA PRO A 123 -17.64 -5.50 5.19
C PRO A 123 -16.78 -6.55 4.49
N THR A 124 -17.34 -7.72 4.23
CA THR A 124 -16.64 -8.85 3.59
C THR A 124 -15.99 -8.45 2.26
N ALA A 125 -16.62 -7.55 1.49
CA ALA A 125 -16.10 -7.03 0.24
C ALA A 125 -14.73 -6.32 0.38
N PHE A 126 -14.44 -5.78 1.56
CA PHE A 126 -13.22 -5.03 1.85
C PHE A 126 -12.20 -5.79 2.69
N GLN A 127 -12.55 -7.00 3.16
CA GLN A 127 -11.60 -7.87 3.85
C GLN A 127 -10.39 -8.18 2.96
N TYR A 128 -9.24 -8.38 3.60
CA TYR A 128 -7.99 -8.56 2.90
C TYR A 128 -7.10 -9.60 3.58
N SER A 129 -6.48 -10.46 2.77
CA SER A 129 -5.76 -11.63 3.25
C SER A 129 -4.31 -11.35 3.65
N HIS A 130 -3.68 -10.29 3.13
CA HIS A 130 -2.30 -9.95 3.48
C HIS A 130 -2.28 -9.14 4.77
N SER A 131 -1.89 -9.79 5.86
CA SER A 131 -1.67 -9.11 7.13
C SER A 131 -0.24 -8.55 7.20
N PRO A 132 -0.04 -7.34 7.75
CA PRO A 132 1.29 -6.76 7.89
C PRO A 132 2.21 -7.59 8.78
N ALA A 133 3.52 -7.41 8.63
CA ALA A 133 4.49 -7.97 9.55
C ALA A 133 4.15 -7.54 11.00
N LEU A 134 4.37 -8.41 11.99
CA LEU A 134 4.15 -8.12 13.42
C LEU A 134 2.73 -7.65 13.81
N HIS A 135 1.71 -7.81 12.97
CA HIS A 135 0.33 -7.38 13.29
C HIS A 135 -0.24 -8.02 14.57
N GLN A 136 0.21 -9.23 14.94
CA GLN A 136 -0.19 -9.88 16.19
C GLN A 136 0.40 -9.18 17.43
N LYS A 137 1.56 -8.54 17.28
CA LYS A 137 2.23 -7.79 18.36
C LYS A 137 1.73 -6.34 18.43
N HIS A 138 1.48 -5.74 17.27
CA HIS A 138 1.09 -4.34 17.13
C HIS A 138 -0.30 -4.25 16.49
N VAL A 139 -1.31 -4.09 17.34
CA VAL A 139 -2.73 -4.26 16.99
C VAL A 139 -3.20 -3.26 15.93
N PHE A 140 -2.55 -2.11 15.81
CA PHE A 140 -2.92 -1.09 14.82
C PHE A 140 -2.34 -1.31 13.43
N ARG A 141 -1.40 -2.26 13.23
CA ARG A 141 -0.80 -2.44 11.90
C ARG A 141 -1.82 -2.82 10.85
N LYS A 142 -2.66 -3.81 11.15
CA LYS A 142 -3.68 -4.30 10.24
C LYS A 142 -4.76 -3.25 9.92
N PRO A 143 -5.43 -2.61 10.89
CA PRO A 143 -6.44 -1.59 10.57
C PRO A 143 -5.86 -0.40 9.81
N LEU A 144 -4.68 0.11 10.18
CA LEU A 144 -4.08 1.24 9.46
C LEU A 144 -3.67 0.86 8.03
N MET A 145 -3.23 -0.38 7.79
CA MET A 145 -2.99 -0.89 6.43
C MET A 145 -4.30 -1.03 5.64
N LEU A 146 -5.38 -1.54 6.26
CA LEU A 146 -6.69 -1.66 5.60
C LEU A 146 -7.26 -0.28 5.23
N ILE A 147 -7.08 0.71 6.11
CA ILE A 147 -7.41 2.11 5.83
C ILE A 147 -6.60 2.61 4.63
N ALA A 148 -5.27 2.40 4.62
CA ALA A 148 -4.42 2.78 3.48
C ALA A 148 -4.90 2.15 2.17
N ARG A 149 -5.27 0.86 2.21
CA ARG A 149 -5.80 0.11 1.05
C ARG A 149 -7.08 0.72 0.51
N LEU A 150 -8.04 1.04 1.37
CA LEU A 150 -9.32 1.63 0.98
C LEU A 150 -9.12 3.03 0.39
N LEU A 151 -8.40 3.90 1.09
CA LEU A 151 -8.11 5.24 0.61
C LEU A 151 -7.38 5.20 -0.74
N PHE A 152 -6.38 4.32 -0.90
CA PHE A 152 -5.63 4.22 -2.15
C PHE A 152 -6.46 3.68 -3.30
N SER A 153 -7.23 2.62 -3.07
CA SER A 153 -8.10 2.07 -4.10
C SER A 153 -9.13 3.10 -4.56
N TYR A 154 -9.72 3.85 -3.63
CA TYR A 154 -10.65 4.93 -3.94
C TYR A 154 -9.97 6.09 -4.66
N SER A 155 -8.81 6.56 -4.18
CA SER A 155 -8.01 7.60 -4.82
C SER A 155 -7.75 7.24 -6.28
N ILE A 156 -7.25 6.04 -6.57
CA ILE A 156 -6.99 5.60 -7.96
C ILE A 156 -8.29 5.49 -8.77
N ALA A 157 -9.41 5.11 -8.17
CA ALA A 157 -10.68 5.01 -8.89
C ALA A 157 -11.20 6.38 -9.36
N VAL A 158 -11.02 7.43 -8.55
CA VAL A 158 -11.52 8.79 -8.85
C VAL A 158 -10.51 9.68 -9.57
N LEU A 159 -9.24 9.30 -9.60
CA LEU A 159 -8.18 10.09 -10.21
C LEU A 159 -8.35 10.18 -11.75
N PRO A 160 -8.12 11.35 -12.38
CA PRO A 160 -8.00 11.49 -13.83
C PRO A 160 -6.82 10.69 -14.41
N ALA A 161 -6.86 10.39 -15.72
CA ALA A 161 -5.85 9.56 -16.37
C ALA A 161 -4.46 10.22 -16.42
N ASP A 162 -4.39 11.53 -16.57
CA ASP A 162 -3.17 12.34 -16.54
C ASP A 162 -2.55 12.37 -15.15
N GLU A 163 -3.35 12.53 -14.09
CA GLU A 163 -2.86 12.46 -12.71
C GLU A 163 -2.42 11.04 -12.32
N LYS A 164 -3.09 9.97 -12.81
CA LYS A 164 -2.58 8.59 -12.68
C LYS A 164 -1.22 8.42 -13.36
N THR A 165 -1.03 9.05 -14.52
CA THR A 165 0.23 9.04 -15.24
C THR A 165 1.32 9.78 -14.46
N ALA A 166 0.99 10.93 -13.87
CA ALA A 166 1.91 11.70 -13.03
C ALA A 166 2.35 10.89 -11.79
N LEU A 167 1.39 10.24 -11.11
CA LEU A 167 1.68 9.36 -9.98
C LEU A 167 2.57 8.18 -10.38
N THR A 168 2.29 7.55 -11.53
CA THR A 168 3.11 6.44 -12.05
C THR A 168 4.55 6.88 -12.28
N LYS A 169 4.74 8.05 -12.91
CA LYS A 169 6.08 8.61 -13.15
C LYS A 169 6.81 8.91 -11.84
N TYR A 170 6.12 9.51 -10.86
CA TYR A 170 6.69 9.82 -9.56
C TYR A 170 7.19 8.56 -8.84
N ILE A 171 6.37 7.51 -8.79
CA ILE A 171 6.76 6.24 -8.16
C ILE A 171 7.95 5.63 -8.88
N ALA A 172 7.96 5.64 -10.22
CA ALA A 172 9.05 5.08 -11.03
C ALA A 172 10.38 5.85 -10.87
N SER A 173 10.34 7.14 -10.55
CA SER A 173 11.53 7.96 -10.33
C SER A 173 11.96 8.08 -8.87
N THR A 174 11.25 7.42 -7.95
CA THR A 174 11.56 7.49 -6.52
C THR A 174 12.52 6.37 -6.14
N ASP A 175 13.72 6.73 -5.72
CA ASP A 175 14.69 5.78 -5.17
C ASP A 175 14.29 5.42 -3.74
N PHE A 176 13.76 4.22 -3.56
CA PHE A 176 13.45 3.68 -2.25
C PHE A 176 14.70 3.02 -1.65
N PRO A 177 15.01 3.25 -0.35
CA PRO A 177 16.07 2.49 0.30
C PRO A 177 15.84 0.99 0.13
N SER A 178 16.90 0.19 -0.01
CA SER A 178 16.79 -1.27 -0.23
C SER A 178 15.94 -1.99 0.82
N SER A 179 15.92 -1.47 2.05
CA SER A 179 15.07 -1.96 3.15
C SER A 179 13.56 -1.76 2.96
N PHE A 180 13.13 -0.99 1.96
CA PHE A 180 11.73 -0.75 1.66
C PHE A 180 11.25 -1.67 0.52
N PRO A 181 9.97 -2.05 0.53
CA PRO A 181 9.31 -2.65 -0.62
C PRO A 181 9.52 -1.80 -1.88
N GLN A 182 10.20 -2.36 -2.87
CA GLN A 182 10.40 -1.72 -4.17
C GLN A 182 9.08 -1.69 -4.92
N LEU A 183 8.49 -0.50 -5.07
CA LEU A 183 7.19 -0.32 -5.70
C LEU A 183 7.31 -0.43 -7.22
N TYR A 184 6.54 -1.34 -7.82
CA TYR A 184 6.45 -1.40 -9.27
C TYR A 184 5.31 -0.52 -9.78
N ALA A 185 5.66 0.69 -10.25
CA ALA A 185 4.70 1.76 -10.54
C ALA A 185 3.52 1.36 -11.45
N PRO A 186 3.71 0.62 -12.57
CA PRO A 186 2.60 0.19 -13.41
C PRO A 186 1.59 -0.69 -12.66
N LYS A 187 2.06 -1.58 -11.79
CA LYS A 187 1.19 -2.44 -10.95
C LYS A 187 0.43 -1.62 -9.91
N VAL A 188 1.08 -0.64 -9.29
CA VAL A 188 0.47 0.20 -8.25
C VAL A 188 -0.83 0.84 -8.73
N VAL A 189 -0.84 1.38 -9.95
CA VAL A 189 -2.03 2.05 -10.52
C VAL A 189 -3.03 1.06 -11.14
N ALA A 190 -2.56 -0.03 -11.73
CA ALA A 190 -3.45 -0.99 -12.41
C ALA A 190 -4.18 -1.96 -11.46
N ARG A 191 -3.59 -2.27 -10.30
CA ARG A 191 -4.14 -3.22 -9.31
C ARG A 191 -4.07 -2.67 -7.88
N PRO A 192 -4.63 -1.47 -7.64
CA PRO A 192 -4.49 -0.78 -6.35
C PRO A 192 -5.10 -1.56 -5.18
N ALA A 193 -6.03 -2.48 -5.44
CA ALA A 193 -6.69 -3.31 -4.42
C ALA A 193 -5.92 -4.61 -4.05
N LYS A 194 -4.86 -4.94 -4.78
CA LYS A 194 -4.12 -6.21 -4.66
C LYS A 194 -2.67 -6.03 -4.21
N LEU A 195 -2.25 -4.80 -3.93
CA LEU A 195 -0.93 -4.51 -3.39
C LEU A 195 -0.76 -5.17 -2.03
N SER A 196 0.43 -5.62 -1.73
CA SER A 196 0.78 -6.27 -0.47
C SER A 196 0.74 -5.27 0.70
N SER A 197 0.78 -5.79 1.93
CA SER A 197 0.82 -4.95 3.13
C SER A 197 2.01 -3.99 3.12
N GLY A 198 3.20 -4.47 2.73
CA GLY A 198 4.41 -3.64 2.67
C GLY A 198 4.31 -2.55 1.61
N GLU A 199 3.69 -2.83 0.46
CA GLU A 199 3.48 -1.79 -0.56
C GLU A 199 2.56 -0.68 -0.06
N TYR A 200 1.50 -0.98 0.69
CA TYR A 200 0.67 0.06 1.32
C TYR A 200 1.41 0.84 2.41
N GLU A 201 2.29 0.16 3.18
CA GLU A 201 3.16 0.83 4.15
C GLU A 201 4.11 1.82 3.46
N THR A 202 4.74 1.44 2.35
CA THR A 202 5.59 2.34 1.55
C THR A 202 4.78 3.49 0.95
N LEU A 203 3.63 3.19 0.35
CA LEU A 203 2.77 4.21 -0.26
C LEU A 203 2.34 5.26 0.77
N THR A 204 2.00 4.86 1.99
CA THR A 204 1.57 5.83 3.00
C THR A 204 2.70 6.77 3.43
N GLN A 205 3.94 6.28 3.45
CA GLN A 205 5.12 7.07 3.81
C GLN A 205 5.46 8.13 2.74
N ILE A 206 5.21 7.84 1.47
CA ILE A 206 5.52 8.78 0.38
C ILE A 206 4.32 9.66 0.00
N LEU A 207 3.12 9.10 -0.12
CA LEU A 207 1.99 9.77 -0.74
C LEU A 207 1.45 10.91 0.11
N GLY A 208 1.42 10.77 1.43
CA GLY A 208 0.79 11.80 2.28
C GLY A 208 1.48 13.18 2.21
N ASN A 209 2.68 13.28 1.64
CA ASN A 209 3.40 14.55 1.43
C ASN A 209 3.33 15.07 -0.02
N VAL A 210 2.96 14.22 -0.99
CA VAL A 210 3.03 14.56 -2.43
C VAL A 210 1.68 14.57 -3.13
N LEU A 211 0.63 14.07 -2.47
CA LEU A 211 -0.72 14.03 -3.06
C LEU A 211 -1.25 15.42 -3.43
N ASP A 212 -0.94 16.46 -2.66
CA ASP A 212 -1.36 17.83 -3.01
C ASP A 212 -0.78 18.29 -4.35
N ALA A 213 0.44 17.85 -4.68
CA ALA A 213 1.14 18.21 -5.92
C ALA A 213 0.78 17.26 -7.08
N LEU A 214 0.64 15.96 -6.82
CA LEU A 214 0.44 14.93 -7.84
C LEU A 214 -1.03 14.65 -8.15
N ALA A 215 -1.93 15.01 -7.24
CA ALA A 215 -3.34 14.64 -7.29
C ALA A 215 -4.26 15.81 -6.87
N PRO A 216 -4.18 16.99 -7.51
CA PRO A 216 -4.98 18.16 -7.15
C PRO A 216 -6.49 17.95 -7.33
N SER A 217 -6.91 16.98 -8.17
CA SER A 217 -8.32 16.63 -8.34
C SER A 217 -8.97 15.95 -7.14
N LEU A 218 -8.19 15.36 -6.22
CA LEU A 218 -8.75 14.72 -5.02
C LEU A 218 -9.45 15.76 -4.13
N SER A 219 -10.49 15.35 -3.41
CA SER A 219 -11.14 16.27 -2.45
C SER A 219 -10.21 16.61 -1.27
N GLU A 220 -10.42 17.77 -0.65
CA GLU A 220 -9.68 18.16 0.56
C GLU A 220 -9.84 17.12 1.67
N ASP A 221 -11.05 16.57 1.84
CA ASP A 221 -11.31 15.53 2.84
C ASP A 221 -10.44 14.28 2.61
N LEU A 222 -10.27 13.86 1.36
CA LEU A 222 -9.45 12.70 1.02
C LEU A 222 -7.96 12.98 1.21
N ARG A 223 -7.47 14.16 0.82
CA ARG A 223 -6.07 14.57 1.08
C ARG A 223 -5.79 14.72 2.57
N GLY A 224 -6.73 15.30 3.32
CA GLY A 224 -6.70 15.39 4.77
C GLY A 224 -6.65 14.01 5.44
N ALA A 225 -7.42 13.04 4.93
CA ALA A 225 -7.38 11.67 5.44
C ALA A 225 -6.02 11.01 5.23
N TRP A 226 -5.37 11.18 4.06
CA TRP A 226 -4.01 10.71 3.85
C TRP A 226 -2.99 11.32 4.82
N ARG A 227 -3.07 12.63 5.07
CA ARG A 227 -2.23 13.32 6.07
C ARG A 227 -2.47 12.78 7.49
N ASN A 228 -3.74 12.56 7.85
CA ASN A 228 -4.11 12.01 9.16
C ASN A 228 -3.65 10.55 9.32
N LEU A 229 -3.77 9.74 8.27
CA LEU A 229 -3.29 8.37 8.25
C LEU A 229 -1.76 8.30 8.43
N MET A 230 -0.99 9.16 7.77
CA MET A 230 0.47 9.22 7.95
C MET A 230 0.84 9.48 9.42
N VAL A 231 0.13 10.38 10.08
CA VAL A 231 0.35 10.64 11.52
C VAL A 231 -0.13 9.48 12.39
N GLY A 232 -1.23 8.84 12.02
CA GLY A 232 -1.71 7.57 12.59
C GLY A 232 -0.63 6.50 12.56
N GLN A 233 -0.01 6.28 11.40
CA GLN A 233 1.09 5.33 11.28
C GLN A 233 2.29 5.73 12.15
N LYS A 234 2.70 6.99 12.13
CA LYS A 234 3.83 7.44 12.95
C LYS A 234 3.62 7.22 14.45
N ARG A 235 2.39 7.42 14.95
CA ARG A 235 2.09 7.42 16.39
C ARG A 235 1.52 6.11 16.91
N LEU A 236 0.72 5.38 16.13
CA LEU A 236 0.02 4.16 16.55
C LEU A 236 0.56 2.87 15.93
N TYR A 237 1.25 2.89 14.79
CA TYR A 237 1.53 1.66 14.02
C TYR A 237 2.24 0.56 14.82
N ASN A 238 3.06 0.96 15.79
CA ASN A 238 3.81 0.06 16.67
C ASN A 238 3.32 0.09 18.13
N ALA A 239 2.11 0.58 18.39
CA ALA A 239 1.41 0.47 19.68
C ALA A 239 0.63 -0.86 19.78
#